data_AF-A0A258L8J7-F1
#
_entry.id   AF-A0A258L8J7-F1
#
_cell.length_a   1.000
_cell.length_b   1.000
_cell.length_c   1.000
_cell.angle_alpha   90.00
_cell.angle_beta   90.00
_cell.angle_gamma   90.00
#
_symmetry.space_group_name_H-M   'P 1'
#
loop_
_entity.id
_entity.type
_entity.pdbx_description
1 polymer ?
#
loop_
_entity_poly.entity_id
_entity_poly.type
_entity_poly.pdbx_seq_one_letter_code
_entity_poly.pdbx_strand_id
1 'polypeptide(L)'
;PQIVEAYLKMGKYVILCTNALLLEKKIDQYKPHKNFCWDIHLDGDKQMHDKSVDQDGVYERAIDAIKLSKSKGFRTSINCTLFEGADPDRVATFFDMIADMDIEGVMTSPGYAYERAPDQEHFLNRTRTKELFRAIFKRGEESKKRGKHWKFTQSPLFLDFLAGNQTYACTPWGNPTRNVFGWQRPCYLLGEGYAKTYKELIETTDWDKYGVGNYEKCADCMVHSGFEATAVMDSVKKPWKVAALALKGIKTDGAMAKDIPLDKARKAEYVFSTHVEKKMAEIHAKKAEAQAIAAE
;
A
#
# COMPACT_ATOMS: atom_id res chain seq x y z
N PRO A 1 13.93 -16.20 -9.32
CA PRO A 1 14.93 -15.11 -9.47
C PRO A 1 15.83 -14.93 -8.24
N GLN A 2 17.07 -14.48 -8.45
CA GLN A 2 18.12 -14.42 -7.41
C GLN A 2 17.71 -13.65 -6.15
N ILE A 3 17.10 -12.46 -6.29
CA ILE A 3 16.68 -11.64 -5.15
C ILE A 3 15.63 -12.35 -4.28
N VAL A 4 14.65 -13.00 -4.91
CA VAL A 4 13.60 -13.74 -4.20
C VAL A 4 14.21 -14.95 -3.50
N GLU A 5 15.02 -15.74 -4.19
CA GLU A 5 15.67 -16.92 -3.61
C GLU A 5 16.58 -16.57 -2.44
N ALA A 6 17.31 -15.45 -2.51
CA ALA A 6 18.15 -14.99 -1.42
C ALA A 6 17.31 -14.66 -0.18
N TYR A 7 16.22 -13.90 -0.31
CA TYR A 7 15.33 -13.59 0.82
C TYR A 7 14.68 -14.84 1.41
N LEU A 8 14.26 -15.78 0.56
CA LEU A 8 13.67 -17.04 1.03
C LEU A 8 14.70 -17.90 1.78
N LYS A 9 15.95 -17.98 1.32
CA LYS A 9 17.06 -18.66 2.03
C LYS A 9 17.34 -18.02 3.39
N MET A 10 17.15 -16.70 3.52
CA MET A 10 17.25 -15.98 4.79
C MET A 10 16.01 -16.17 5.70
N GLY A 11 15.05 -17.01 5.30
CA GLY A 11 13.81 -17.24 6.05
C GLY A 11 12.83 -16.05 6.03
N LYS A 12 13.03 -15.07 5.15
CA LYS A 12 12.14 -13.90 5.06
C LYS A 12 10.86 -14.23 4.29
N TYR A 13 9.80 -13.49 4.61
CA TYR A 13 8.59 -13.46 3.81
C TYR A 13 8.78 -12.50 2.64
N VAL A 14 8.38 -12.94 1.45
CA VAL A 14 8.45 -12.18 0.21
C VAL A 14 7.04 -12.05 -0.33
N ILE A 15 6.52 -10.82 -0.30
CA ILE A 15 5.29 -10.43 -0.98
C ILE A 15 5.71 -9.68 -2.23
N LEU A 16 5.37 -10.21 -3.41
CA LEU A 16 5.78 -9.65 -4.68
C LEU A 16 4.58 -8.99 -5.35
N CYS A 17 4.53 -7.66 -5.26
CA CYS A 17 3.50 -6.84 -5.87
C CYS A 17 3.69 -6.76 -7.40
N THR A 18 2.62 -6.96 -8.17
CA THR A 18 2.66 -6.92 -9.64
C THR A 18 1.34 -6.43 -10.24
N ASN A 19 1.40 -5.71 -11.36
CA ASN A 19 0.22 -5.32 -12.15
C ASN A 19 -0.25 -6.42 -13.11
N ALA A 20 0.19 -7.67 -12.90
CA ALA A 20 -0.11 -8.87 -13.68
C ALA A 20 0.41 -8.92 -15.13
N LEU A 21 0.71 -7.79 -15.79
CA LEU A 21 0.97 -7.72 -17.24
C LEU A 21 2.08 -8.64 -17.74
N LEU A 22 3.09 -8.92 -16.91
CA LEU A 22 4.23 -9.78 -17.25
C LEU A 22 4.22 -11.11 -16.50
N LEU A 23 3.24 -11.37 -15.64
CA LEU A 23 3.23 -12.52 -14.75
C LEU A 23 3.25 -13.82 -15.56
N GLU A 24 2.36 -13.97 -16.53
CA GLU A 24 2.27 -15.18 -17.36
C GLU A 24 3.61 -15.53 -18.02
N LYS A 25 4.33 -14.53 -18.54
CA LYS A 25 5.62 -14.72 -19.22
C LYS A 25 6.78 -15.04 -18.27
N LYS A 26 6.66 -14.70 -16.99
CA LYS A 26 7.76 -14.75 -16.02
C LYS A 26 7.53 -15.76 -14.90
N ILE A 27 6.31 -16.27 -14.73
CA ILE A 27 5.94 -17.10 -13.58
C ILE A 27 6.81 -18.36 -13.44
N ASP A 28 7.25 -18.95 -14.54
CA ASP A 28 8.10 -20.15 -14.55
C ASP A 28 9.54 -19.87 -14.06
N GLN A 29 9.90 -18.60 -13.86
CA GLN A 29 11.17 -18.20 -13.24
C GLN A 29 11.10 -18.24 -11.70
N TYR A 30 9.92 -18.52 -11.14
CA TYR A 30 9.63 -18.57 -9.71
C TYR A 30 9.19 -19.98 -9.31
N LYS A 31 9.30 -20.30 -8.02
CA LYS A 31 8.83 -21.57 -7.46
C LYS A 31 7.89 -21.28 -6.29
N PRO A 32 6.78 -22.02 -6.15
CA PRO A 32 5.92 -21.91 -4.97
C PRO A 32 6.72 -22.13 -3.69
N HIS A 33 6.45 -21.31 -2.68
CA HIS A 33 7.11 -21.43 -1.38
C HIS A 33 6.19 -20.87 -0.29
N LYS A 34 6.19 -21.47 0.91
CA LYS A 34 5.32 -21.04 2.02
C LYS A 34 5.52 -19.58 2.43
N ASN A 35 6.72 -19.04 2.24
CA ASN A 35 7.07 -17.64 2.52
C ASN A 35 7.03 -16.73 1.28
N PHE A 36 6.52 -17.19 0.13
CA PHE A 36 6.40 -16.39 -1.09
C PHE A 36 4.94 -16.24 -1.49
N CYS A 37 4.48 -15.00 -1.68
CA CYS A 37 3.12 -14.67 -2.09
C CYS A 37 3.15 -13.66 -3.24
N TRP A 38 2.38 -13.93 -4.31
CA TRP A 38 2.06 -12.92 -5.30
C TRP A 38 1.02 -11.97 -4.75
N ASP A 39 1.21 -10.68 -4.94
CA ASP A 39 0.26 -9.64 -4.56
C ASP A 39 -0.17 -8.90 -5.83
N ILE A 40 -1.29 -9.32 -6.41
CA ILE A 40 -1.72 -8.87 -7.73
C ILE A 40 -2.59 -7.62 -7.57
N HIS A 41 -2.20 -6.55 -8.26
CA HIS A 41 -2.93 -5.30 -8.25
C HIS A 41 -4.29 -5.48 -8.95
N LEU A 42 -5.38 -5.19 -8.23
CA LEU A 42 -6.75 -5.25 -8.73
C LEU A 42 -7.66 -4.29 -7.95
N ASP A 43 -8.08 -3.21 -8.61
CA ASP A 43 -8.74 -2.05 -7.98
C ASP A 43 -10.25 -2.05 -8.20
N GLY A 44 -10.94 -3.07 -7.70
CA GLY A 44 -12.38 -3.19 -7.83
C GLY A 44 -12.81 -4.00 -9.05
N ASP A 45 -14.04 -3.76 -9.51
CA ASP A 45 -14.57 -4.40 -10.70
C ASP A 45 -13.86 -3.92 -11.98
N LYS A 46 -14.22 -4.51 -13.13
CA LYS A 46 -13.60 -4.23 -14.42
C LYS A 46 -13.51 -2.75 -14.74
N GLN A 47 -14.63 -2.03 -14.65
CA GLN A 47 -14.66 -0.62 -15.04
C GLN A 47 -13.87 0.24 -14.05
N MET A 48 -13.89 -0.09 -12.77
CA MET A 48 -13.08 0.63 -11.78
C MET A 48 -11.58 0.43 -12.04
N HIS A 49 -11.16 -0.81 -12.25
CA HIS A 49 -9.75 -1.14 -12.41
C HIS A 49 -9.17 -0.67 -13.74
N ASP A 50 -9.83 -0.93 -14.87
CA ASP A 50 -9.34 -0.49 -16.18
C ASP A 50 -9.25 1.05 -16.26
N LYS A 51 -10.21 1.75 -15.62
CA LYS A 51 -10.17 3.22 -15.49
C LYS A 51 -9.01 3.69 -14.60
N SER A 52 -8.71 3.00 -13.49
CA SER A 52 -7.65 3.44 -12.57
C SER A 52 -6.26 3.32 -13.18
N VAL A 53 -6.07 2.37 -14.10
CA VAL A 53 -4.79 2.15 -14.80
C VAL A 53 -4.75 2.74 -16.22
N ASP A 54 -5.82 3.44 -16.63
CA ASP A 54 -5.98 4.06 -17.96
C ASP A 54 -5.72 3.07 -19.12
N GLN A 55 -6.19 1.83 -18.97
CA GLN A 55 -5.97 0.78 -19.95
C GLN A 55 -7.06 -0.29 -19.88
N ASP A 56 -7.81 -0.44 -20.98
CA ASP A 56 -8.84 -1.48 -21.11
C ASP A 56 -8.25 -2.90 -21.14
N GLY A 57 -8.95 -3.83 -20.51
CA GLY A 57 -8.64 -5.27 -20.52
C GLY A 57 -7.53 -5.69 -19.53
N VAL A 58 -7.08 -4.79 -18.66
CA VAL A 58 -6.10 -5.13 -17.62
C VAL A 58 -6.76 -5.92 -16.50
N TYR A 59 -8.05 -5.68 -16.22
CA TYR A 59 -8.84 -6.46 -15.28
C TYR A 59 -8.83 -7.96 -15.61
N GLU A 60 -9.18 -8.33 -16.84
CA GLU A 60 -9.18 -9.73 -17.25
C GLU A 60 -7.79 -10.36 -17.11
N ARG A 61 -6.74 -9.62 -17.48
CA ARG A 61 -5.36 -10.08 -17.32
C ARG A 61 -4.99 -10.31 -15.86
N ALA A 62 -5.43 -9.45 -14.95
CA ALA A 62 -5.22 -9.61 -13.52
C ALA A 62 -5.94 -10.87 -13.00
N ILE A 63 -7.19 -11.09 -13.40
CA ILE A 63 -7.97 -12.28 -13.06
C ILE A 63 -7.30 -13.56 -13.59
N ASP A 64 -6.84 -13.56 -14.84
CA ASP A 64 -6.17 -14.71 -15.45
C ASP A 64 -4.80 -14.97 -14.80
N ALA A 65 -4.08 -13.92 -14.41
CA ALA A 65 -2.84 -14.05 -13.65
C ALA A 65 -3.07 -14.64 -12.25
N ILE A 66 -4.17 -14.27 -11.56
CA ILE A 66 -4.56 -14.86 -10.27
C ILE A 66 -4.83 -16.35 -10.46
N LYS A 67 -5.64 -16.73 -11.45
CA LYS A 67 -5.95 -18.14 -11.76
C LYS A 67 -4.69 -18.94 -12.09
N LEU A 68 -3.82 -18.39 -12.94
CA LEU A 68 -2.56 -19.02 -13.33
C LEU A 68 -1.64 -19.21 -12.13
N SER A 69 -1.46 -18.18 -11.31
CA SER A 69 -0.68 -18.23 -10.07
C SER A 69 -1.17 -19.35 -9.15
N LYS A 70 -2.48 -19.41 -8.91
CA LYS A 70 -3.11 -20.47 -8.11
C LYS A 70 -2.94 -21.86 -8.73
N SER A 71 -3.13 -22.00 -10.04
CA SER A 71 -2.96 -23.28 -10.75
C SER A 71 -1.54 -23.85 -10.64
N LYS A 72 -0.53 -22.98 -10.50
CA LYS A 72 0.87 -23.36 -10.30
C LYS A 72 1.24 -23.55 -8.82
N GLY A 73 0.27 -23.46 -7.91
CA GLY A 73 0.44 -23.72 -6.47
C GLY A 73 1.01 -22.55 -5.68
N PHE A 74 1.05 -21.33 -6.23
CA PHE A 74 1.53 -20.16 -5.50
C PHE A 74 0.49 -19.64 -4.51
N ARG A 75 0.96 -19.12 -3.37
CA ARG A 75 0.16 -18.23 -2.53
C ARG A 75 -0.09 -16.94 -3.30
N THR A 76 -1.32 -16.45 -3.28
CA THR A 76 -1.76 -15.30 -4.05
C THR A 76 -2.66 -14.44 -3.18
N SER A 77 -2.46 -13.12 -3.22
CA SER A 77 -3.27 -12.08 -2.58
C SER A 77 -3.60 -11.01 -3.63
N ILE A 78 -4.52 -10.13 -3.27
CA ILE A 78 -4.85 -8.95 -4.08
C ILE A 78 -4.41 -7.69 -3.34
N ASN A 79 -3.86 -6.73 -4.09
CA ASN A 79 -3.65 -5.36 -3.64
C ASN A 79 -4.68 -4.45 -4.30
N CYS A 80 -5.52 -3.81 -3.49
CA CYS A 80 -6.63 -2.99 -3.95
C CYS A 80 -6.48 -1.56 -3.43
N THR A 81 -6.35 -0.62 -4.35
CA THR A 81 -6.37 0.81 -4.07
C THR A 81 -7.76 1.38 -4.33
N LEU A 82 -8.32 2.07 -3.35
CA LEU A 82 -9.61 2.76 -3.48
C LEU A 82 -9.38 4.25 -3.67
N PHE A 83 -9.83 4.77 -4.82
CA PHE A 83 -9.69 6.18 -5.19
C PHE A 83 -10.92 7.00 -4.79
N GLU A 84 -10.84 8.34 -4.90
CA GLU A 84 -12.03 9.18 -4.73
C GLU A 84 -13.13 8.79 -5.74
N GLY A 85 -14.37 8.80 -5.28
CA GLY A 85 -15.52 8.40 -6.09
C GLY A 85 -15.73 6.89 -6.20
N ALA A 86 -14.93 6.07 -5.51
CA ALA A 86 -15.21 4.65 -5.37
C ALA A 86 -16.61 4.43 -4.79
N ASP A 87 -17.41 3.62 -5.49
CA ASP A 87 -18.77 3.30 -5.07
C ASP A 87 -18.74 2.15 -4.03
N PRO A 88 -19.21 2.38 -2.79
CA PRO A 88 -19.18 1.36 -1.75
C PRO A 88 -19.98 0.10 -2.08
N ASP A 89 -21.05 0.17 -2.88
CA ASP A 89 -21.83 -0.99 -3.32
C ASP A 89 -21.04 -1.87 -4.29
N ARG A 90 -20.33 -1.23 -5.23
CA ARG A 90 -19.47 -1.92 -6.19
C ARG A 90 -18.24 -2.53 -5.52
N VAL A 91 -17.62 -1.80 -4.58
CA VAL A 91 -16.50 -2.33 -3.77
C VAL A 91 -16.95 -3.52 -2.93
N ALA A 92 -18.12 -3.47 -2.30
CA ALA A 92 -18.63 -4.59 -1.53
C ALA A 92 -18.89 -5.82 -2.42
N THR A 93 -19.47 -5.61 -3.61
CA THR A 93 -19.67 -6.69 -4.61
C THR A 93 -18.33 -7.29 -5.06
N PHE A 94 -17.31 -6.46 -5.26
CA PHE A 94 -15.96 -6.90 -5.56
C PHE A 94 -15.36 -7.74 -4.42
N PHE A 95 -15.51 -7.32 -3.16
CA PHE A 95 -15.05 -8.09 -2.00
C PHE A 95 -15.83 -9.38 -1.78
N ASP A 96 -17.12 -9.44 -2.12
CA ASP A 96 -17.90 -10.68 -2.13
C ASP A 96 -17.31 -11.69 -3.12
N MET A 97 -16.96 -11.22 -4.32
CA MET A 97 -16.32 -12.05 -5.35
C MET A 97 -14.94 -12.55 -4.87
N ILE A 98 -14.15 -11.70 -4.23
CA ILE A 98 -12.87 -12.10 -3.64
C ILE A 98 -13.04 -13.15 -2.53
N ALA A 99 -14.08 -13.04 -1.71
CA ALA A 99 -14.34 -13.98 -0.63
C ALA A 99 -14.57 -15.42 -1.13
N ASP A 100 -15.08 -15.56 -2.36
CA ASP A 100 -15.29 -16.86 -3.01
C ASP A 100 -14.01 -17.42 -3.67
N MET A 101 -12.97 -16.60 -3.83
CA MET A 101 -11.71 -17.05 -4.42
C MET A 101 -10.85 -17.82 -3.42
N ASP A 102 -10.16 -18.84 -3.90
CA ASP A 102 -9.11 -19.53 -3.15
C ASP A 102 -7.81 -18.70 -3.13
N ILE A 103 -7.84 -17.55 -2.47
CA ILE A 103 -6.68 -16.68 -2.25
C ILE A 103 -6.50 -16.35 -0.76
N GLU A 104 -5.35 -15.81 -0.40
CA GLU A 104 -5.02 -15.44 0.99
C GLU A 104 -5.93 -14.31 1.50
N GLY A 105 -6.34 -13.42 0.61
CA GLY A 105 -7.23 -12.29 0.89
C GLY A 105 -6.86 -11.06 0.06
N VAL A 106 -7.43 -9.93 0.47
CA VAL A 106 -7.18 -8.61 -0.12
C VAL A 106 -6.53 -7.68 0.88
N MET A 107 -5.49 -6.96 0.45
CA MET A 107 -5.02 -5.75 1.09
C MET A 107 -5.75 -4.58 0.44
N THR A 108 -6.37 -3.71 1.24
CA THR A 108 -7.03 -2.50 0.75
C THR A 108 -6.45 -1.24 1.38
N SER A 109 -6.31 -0.20 0.58
CA SER A 109 -5.76 1.08 1.02
C SER A 109 -6.45 2.22 0.25
N PRO A 110 -6.71 3.38 0.89
CA PRO A 110 -7.06 4.56 0.13
C PRO A 110 -5.90 4.96 -0.79
N GLY A 111 -6.23 5.52 -1.95
CA GLY A 111 -5.28 6.17 -2.83
C GLY A 111 -4.64 7.37 -2.14
N TYR A 112 -3.37 7.63 -2.46
CA TYR A 112 -2.64 8.78 -1.96
C TYR A 112 -2.38 9.75 -3.12
N ALA A 113 -2.62 11.04 -2.88
CA ALA A 113 -2.31 12.09 -3.82
C ALA A 113 -0.79 12.21 -3.99
N TYR A 114 -0.26 11.70 -5.09
CA TYR A 114 1.11 11.99 -5.47
C TYR A 114 1.24 13.48 -5.84
N GLU A 115 2.41 14.05 -5.60
CA GLU A 115 2.79 15.42 -6.00
C GLU A 115 2.56 15.72 -7.50
N ARG A 116 2.47 14.65 -8.32
CA ARG A 116 2.24 14.69 -9.76
C ARG A 116 0.82 14.33 -10.19
N ALA A 117 -0.11 14.09 -9.25
CA ALA A 117 -1.49 13.87 -9.63
C ALA A 117 -2.03 15.19 -10.23
N PRO A 118 -2.48 15.20 -11.50
CA PRO A 118 -2.87 16.40 -12.22
C PRO A 118 -4.09 17.11 -11.63
N ASP A 119 -4.77 16.45 -10.70
CA ASP A 119 -6.01 16.91 -10.09
C ASP A 119 -5.90 16.82 -8.56
N GLN A 120 -5.53 17.93 -7.92
CA GLN A 120 -5.40 18.01 -6.45
C GLN A 120 -6.74 18.34 -5.76
N GLU A 121 -7.78 18.72 -6.52
CA GLU A 121 -9.08 19.13 -5.99
C GLU A 121 -10.02 17.93 -5.73
N HIS A 122 -9.73 16.78 -6.35
CA HIS A 122 -10.52 15.55 -6.26
C HIS A 122 -9.84 14.44 -5.42
N PHE A 123 -9.31 14.78 -4.24
CA PHE A 123 -8.85 13.77 -3.29
C PHE A 123 -9.71 13.69 -2.04
N LEU A 124 -9.91 12.45 -1.58
CA LEU A 124 -10.57 12.18 -0.31
C LEU A 124 -9.78 12.84 0.81
N ASN A 125 -10.33 13.89 1.40
CA ASN A 125 -9.88 14.28 2.72
C ASN A 125 -10.10 13.11 3.70
N ARG A 126 -9.38 13.10 4.82
CA ARG A 126 -9.45 11.98 5.79
C ARG A 126 -10.86 11.62 6.22
N THR A 127 -11.76 12.61 6.33
CA THR A 127 -13.17 12.38 6.67
C THR A 127 -13.89 11.60 5.58
N ARG A 128 -13.79 12.03 4.31
CA ARG A 128 -14.39 11.32 3.18
C ARG A 128 -13.85 9.89 3.04
N THR A 129 -12.55 9.69 3.25
CA THR A 129 -11.95 8.35 3.28
C THR A 129 -12.63 7.48 4.34
N LYS A 130 -12.79 8.00 5.57
CA LYS A 130 -13.44 7.25 6.65
C LYS A 130 -14.89 6.94 6.36
N GLU A 131 -15.63 7.87 5.78
CA GLU A 131 -17.03 7.67 5.38
C GLU A 131 -17.15 6.58 4.32
N LEU A 132 -16.26 6.57 3.31
CA LEU A 132 -16.20 5.53 2.30
C LEU A 132 -15.96 4.16 2.94
N PHE A 133 -14.93 4.00 3.78
CA PHE A 133 -14.64 2.72 4.43
C PHE A 133 -15.77 2.27 5.37
N ARG A 134 -16.43 3.17 6.09
CA ARG A 134 -17.62 2.83 6.90
C ARG A 134 -18.76 2.34 6.03
N ALA A 135 -19.00 3.00 4.90
CA ALA A 135 -20.03 2.59 3.94
C ALA A 135 -19.75 1.19 3.37
N ILE A 136 -18.48 0.90 3.06
CA ILE A 136 -18.02 -0.43 2.59
C ILE A 136 -18.20 -1.48 3.70
N PHE A 137 -17.69 -1.24 4.91
CA PHE A 137 -17.79 -2.20 6.01
C PHE A 137 -19.22 -2.46 6.46
N LYS A 138 -20.12 -1.46 6.36
CA LYS A 138 -21.55 -1.65 6.61
C LYS A 138 -22.15 -2.69 5.66
N ARG A 139 -21.80 -2.63 4.37
CA ARG A 139 -22.20 -3.64 3.37
C ARG A 139 -21.52 -4.99 3.63
N GLY A 140 -20.30 -4.97 4.16
CA GLY A 140 -19.60 -6.18 4.63
C GLY A 140 -20.38 -6.97 5.67
N GLU A 141 -21.09 -6.31 6.59
CA GLU A 141 -21.96 -7.01 7.54
C GLU A 141 -23.19 -7.64 6.86
N GLU A 142 -23.71 -7.03 5.79
CA GLU A 142 -24.80 -7.61 4.98
C GLU A 142 -24.29 -8.80 4.15
N SER A 143 -23.11 -8.68 3.56
CA SER A 143 -22.38 -9.76 2.88
C SER A 143 -22.12 -10.94 3.80
N LYS A 144 -21.66 -10.69 5.03
CA LYS A 144 -21.43 -11.73 6.05
C LYS A 144 -22.71 -12.50 6.37
N LYS A 145 -23.86 -11.83 6.48
CA LYS A 145 -25.17 -12.50 6.67
C LYS A 145 -25.56 -13.38 5.49
N ARG A 146 -25.10 -13.04 4.28
CA ARG A 146 -25.25 -13.86 3.06
C ARG A 146 -24.18 -14.96 2.92
N GLY A 147 -23.33 -15.16 3.94
CA GLY A 147 -22.27 -16.17 3.94
C GLY A 147 -20.97 -15.74 3.23
N LYS A 148 -20.85 -14.46 2.85
CA LYS A 148 -19.62 -13.91 2.25
C LYS A 148 -18.71 -13.38 3.33
N HIS A 149 -17.66 -14.13 3.64
CA HIS A 149 -16.67 -13.78 4.65
C HIS A 149 -15.44 -13.15 4.01
N TRP A 150 -15.39 -11.83 3.96
CA TRP A 150 -14.26 -11.09 3.40
C TRP A 150 -12.97 -11.40 4.16
N LYS A 151 -11.89 -11.68 3.41
CA LYS A 151 -10.56 -11.98 3.96
C LYS A 151 -9.64 -10.80 3.69
N PHE A 152 -9.18 -10.14 4.74
CA PHE A 152 -8.18 -9.08 4.64
C PHE A 152 -6.82 -9.58 5.10
N THR A 153 -5.76 -9.19 4.39
CA THR A 153 -4.37 -9.52 4.75
C THR A 153 -3.74 -8.50 5.71
N GLN A 154 -4.49 -7.46 6.09
CA GLN A 154 -4.10 -6.39 7.00
C GLN A 154 -4.59 -6.63 8.43
N SER A 155 -4.00 -5.91 9.39
CA SER A 155 -4.43 -5.96 10.78
C SER A 155 -5.85 -5.40 10.95
N PRO A 156 -6.70 -6.03 11.80
CA PRO A 156 -8.04 -5.53 12.07
C PRO A 156 -8.06 -4.08 12.60
N LEU A 157 -7.04 -3.67 13.36
CA LEU A 157 -6.94 -2.29 13.86
C LEU A 157 -6.61 -1.29 12.75
N PHE A 158 -5.92 -1.69 11.68
CA PHE A 158 -5.75 -0.82 10.53
C PHE A 158 -7.08 -0.60 9.80
N LEU A 159 -7.89 -1.65 9.62
CA LEU A 159 -9.23 -1.53 9.04
C LEU A 159 -10.16 -0.66 9.94
N ASP A 160 -10.07 -0.81 11.25
CA ASP A 160 -10.82 0.02 12.21
C ASP A 160 -10.37 1.49 12.20
N PHE A 161 -9.08 1.75 11.96
CA PHE A 161 -8.54 3.09 11.69
C PHE A 161 -9.11 3.67 10.39
N LEU A 162 -9.17 2.89 9.32
CA LEU A 162 -9.80 3.32 8.07
C LEU A 162 -11.28 3.66 8.25
N ALA A 163 -11.99 2.99 9.16
CA ALA A 163 -13.37 3.32 9.54
C ALA A 163 -13.51 4.55 10.48
N GLY A 164 -12.40 5.19 10.84
CA GLY A 164 -12.37 6.39 11.67
C GLY A 164 -12.55 6.14 13.17
N ASN A 165 -12.42 4.89 13.63
CA ASN A 165 -12.60 4.55 15.05
C ASN A 165 -11.30 4.63 15.86
N GLN A 166 -10.15 4.67 15.18
CA GLN A 166 -8.84 4.89 15.80
C GLN A 166 -8.21 6.19 15.28
N THR A 167 -7.33 6.76 16.10
CA THR A 167 -6.47 7.88 15.72
C THR A 167 -5.03 7.41 15.83
N TYR A 168 -4.34 7.29 14.69
CA TYR A 168 -2.97 6.79 14.61
C TYR A 168 -2.05 7.84 14.00
N ALA A 169 -0.85 7.95 14.58
CA ALA A 169 0.28 8.61 13.95
C ALA A 169 0.95 7.65 12.96
N CYS A 170 1.50 8.21 11.89
CA CYS A 170 2.27 7.45 10.91
C CYS A 170 3.55 6.91 11.56
N THR A 171 3.93 5.68 11.21
CA THR A 171 5.23 5.07 11.51
C THR A 171 6.02 4.97 10.19
N PRO A 172 6.58 6.09 9.67
CA PRO A 172 7.19 6.13 8.34
C PRO A 172 8.41 5.20 8.18
N TRP A 173 9.13 4.93 9.28
CA TRP A 173 10.24 3.98 9.32
C TRP A 173 9.82 2.51 9.34
N GLY A 174 8.51 2.21 9.44
CA GLY A 174 7.99 0.84 9.52
C GLY A 174 8.08 0.06 8.21
N ASN A 175 8.20 0.75 7.07
CA ASN A 175 8.36 0.14 5.75
C ASN A 175 9.46 0.85 4.93
N PRO A 176 10.75 0.64 5.29
CA PRO A 176 11.87 1.32 4.66
C PRO A 176 12.03 0.87 3.21
N THR A 177 12.27 1.83 2.31
CA THR A 177 12.30 1.58 0.87
C THR A 177 13.70 1.67 0.33
N ARG A 178 14.13 0.63 -0.41
CA ARG A 178 15.37 0.65 -1.19
C ARG A 178 15.04 0.53 -2.67
N ASN A 179 15.56 1.45 -3.48
CA ASN A 179 15.47 1.40 -4.93
C ASN A 179 16.85 1.64 -5.55
N VAL A 180 16.89 1.81 -6.87
CA VAL A 180 18.14 2.00 -7.63
C VAL A 180 18.92 3.25 -7.22
N PHE A 181 18.29 4.25 -6.60
CA PHE A 181 18.94 5.47 -6.12
C PHE A 181 19.50 5.34 -4.70
N GLY A 182 19.08 4.34 -3.93
CA GLY A 182 19.49 4.09 -2.55
C GLY A 182 18.32 3.80 -1.62
N TRP A 183 18.52 4.06 -0.33
CA TRP A 183 17.48 3.99 0.70
C TRP A 183 16.70 5.31 0.71
N GLN A 184 15.44 5.28 0.28
CA GLN A 184 14.62 6.47 0.08
C GLN A 184 14.15 7.09 1.42
N ARG A 185 14.24 8.42 1.52
CA ARG A 185 13.76 9.22 2.65
C ARG A 185 12.40 9.88 2.35
N PRO A 186 11.54 10.06 3.35
CA PRO A 186 11.40 9.18 4.51
C PRO A 186 10.72 7.84 4.13
N CYS A 187 9.93 7.81 3.05
CA CYS A 187 9.10 6.68 2.64
C CYS A 187 8.99 6.60 1.12
N TYR A 188 8.43 5.49 0.59
CA TYR A 188 8.33 5.29 -0.87
C TYR A 188 7.46 6.32 -1.60
N LEU A 189 6.54 7.00 -0.91
CA LEU A 189 5.62 7.96 -1.52
C LEU A 189 6.25 9.35 -1.71
N LEU A 190 6.96 9.86 -0.71
CA LEU A 190 7.47 11.22 -0.71
C LEU A 190 8.80 11.37 -1.47
N GLY A 191 9.76 10.48 -1.21
CA GLY A 191 11.03 10.46 -1.96
C GLY A 191 11.86 11.75 -1.90
N GLU A 192 11.97 12.37 -0.72
CA GLU A 192 12.65 13.65 -0.51
C GLU A 192 14.17 13.53 -0.29
N GLY A 193 14.75 12.37 -0.62
CA GLY A 193 16.19 12.15 -0.58
C GLY A 193 16.56 10.67 -0.51
N TYR A 194 17.87 10.40 -0.50
CA TYR A 194 18.40 9.02 -0.48
C TYR A 194 19.59 8.87 0.45
N ALA A 195 19.58 7.82 1.26
CA ALA A 195 20.70 7.37 2.08
C ALA A 195 21.45 6.22 1.38
N LYS A 196 22.76 6.12 1.60
CA LYS A 196 23.59 5.06 1.01
C LYS A 196 23.40 3.73 1.74
N THR A 197 23.18 3.79 3.05
CA THR A 197 23.01 2.60 3.91
C THR A 197 21.72 2.66 4.71
N TYR A 198 21.25 1.49 5.16
CA TYR A 198 20.09 1.41 6.05
C TYR A 198 20.36 2.14 7.38
N LYS A 199 21.57 2.01 7.92
CA LYS A 199 21.99 2.70 9.15
C LYS A 199 21.86 4.22 8.99
N GLU A 200 22.40 4.75 7.89
CA GLU A 200 22.28 6.18 7.57
C GLU A 200 20.80 6.60 7.43
N LEU A 201 19.96 5.80 6.76
CA LEU A 201 18.52 6.08 6.65
C LEU A 201 17.89 6.25 8.04
N ILE A 202 18.11 5.30 8.94
CA ILE A 202 17.47 5.29 10.26
C ILE A 202 18.00 6.41 11.16
N GLU A 203 19.31 6.63 11.18
CA GLU A 203 19.96 7.55 12.14
C GLU A 203 19.90 9.02 11.72
N THR A 204 19.84 9.32 10.42
CA THR A 204 19.96 10.70 9.91
C THR A 204 18.66 11.28 9.36
N THR A 205 17.62 10.47 9.23
CA THR A 205 16.31 10.97 8.82
C THR A 205 15.58 11.55 10.02
N ASP A 206 15.15 12.79 9.90
CA ASP A 206 14.34 13.47 10.93
C ASP A 206 12.88 12.97 10.84
N TRP A 207 12.63 11.80 11.42
CA TRP A 207 11.34 11.10 11.31
C TRP A 207 10.15 11.90 11.87
N ASP A 208 10.39 12.72 12.89
CA ASP A 208 9.37 13.51 13.58
C ASP A 208 8.82 14.65 12.70
N LYS A 209 9.56 15.06 11.65
CA LYS A 209 9.08 16.01 10.64
C LYS A 209 8.09 15.45 9.64
N TYR A 210 7.71 14.18 9.75
CA TYR A 210 6.81 13.51 8.81
C TYR A 210 5.58 12.93 9.51
N GLY A 211 4.55 12.65 8.72
CA GLY A 211 3.27 12.16 9.20
C GLY A 211 2.20 13.26 9.31
N VAL A 212 0.96 12.81 9.48
CA VAL A 212 -0.22 13.67 9.64
C VAL A 212 -0.01 14.60 10.83
N GLY A 213 -0.31 15.89 10.66
CA GLY A 213 -0.09 16.93 11.67
C GLY A 213 1.33 17.51 11.72
N ASN A 214 2.31 16.81 11.14
CA ASN A 214 3.70 17.26 11.10
C ASN A 214 4.10 17.82 9.72
N TYR A 215 3.50 17.32 8.63
CA TYR A 215 3.84 17.73 7.26
C TYR A 215 2.61 17.87 6.37
N GLU A 216 2.50 18.98 5.63
CA GLU A 216 1.38 19.26 4.72
C GLU A 216 1.16 18.14 3.69
N LYS A 217 2.22 17.59 3.08
CA LYS A 217 2.07 16.47 2.13
C LYS A 217 1.49 15.21 2.78
N CYS A 218 1.62 15.05 4.10
CA CYS A 218 1.07 13.92 4.82
C CYS A 218 -0.36 14.16 5.32
N ALA A 219 -0.93 15.35 5.14
CA ALA A 219 -2.18 15.78 5.77
C ALA A 219 -3.33 14.78 5.59
N ASP A 220 -3.50 14.23 4.37
CA ASP A 220 -4.58 13.28 4.07
C ASP A 220 -4.15 11.81 4.04
N CYS A 221 -2.90 11.52 4.40
CA CYS A 221 -2.35 10.18 4.29
C CYS A 221 -3.05 9.19 5.24
N MET A 222 -3.58 8.09 4.70
CA MET A 222 -4.15 6.96 5.46
C MET A 222 -3.68 5.60 4.93
N VAL A 223 -2.59 5.58 4.15
CA VAL A 223 -2.12 4.39 3.45
C VAL A 223 -1.55 3.33 4.38
N HIS A 224 -1.77 2.06 4.06
CA HIS A 224 -1.30 0.93 4.86
C HIS A 224 0.20 1.01 5.20
N SER A 225 1.06 1.41 4.27
CA SER A 225 2.51 1.44 4.51
C SER A 225 2.98 2.41 5.59
N GLY A 226 2.17 3.43 5.91
CA GLY A 226 2.46 4.37 6.99
C GLY A 226 1.81 4.00 8.31
N PHE A 227 0.66 3.31 8.29
CA PHE A 227 -0.18 3.12 9.48
C PHE A 227 -0.34 1.67 9.94
N GLU A 228 -0.05 0.69 9.08
CA GLU A 228 -0.12 -0.75 9.42
C GLU A 228 0.82 -1.08 10.59
N ALA A 229 2.06 -0.58 10.55
CA ALA A 229 3.01 -0.78 11.65
C ALA A 229 2.50 -0.19 12.96
N THR A 230 1.85 0.99 12.93
CA THR A 230 1.21 1.60 14.10
C THR A 230 0.08 0.72 14.63
N ALA A 231 -0.80 0.22 13.75
CA ALA A 231 -1.92 -0.64 14.11
C ALA A 231 -1.45 -1.99 14.69
N VAL A 232 -0.39 -2.59 14.14
CA VAL A 232 0.22 -3.82 14.66
C VAL A 232 0.84 -3.57 16.05
N MET A 233 1.59 -2.48 16.24
CA MET A 233 2.13 -2.12 17.54
C MET A 233 1.04 -1.89 18.59
N ASP A 234 -0.07 -1.23 18.22
CA ASP A 234 -1.22 -1.05 19.11
C ASP A 234 -1.92 -2.38 19.41
N SER A 235 -2.01 -3.29 18.44
CA SER A 235 -2.58 -4.65 18.62
C SER A 235 -1.78 -5.44 19.66
N VAL A 236 -0.45 -5.38 19.60
CA VAL A 236 0.43 -6.06 20.57
C VAL A 236 0.34 -5.43 21.95
N LYS A 237 0.32 -4.09 22.03
CA LYS A 237 0.21 -3.37 23.32
C LYS A 237 -1.17 -3.50 23.95
N LYS A 238 -2.21 -3.62 23.14
CA LYS A 238 -3.62 -3.59 23.56
C LYS A 238 -4.42 -4.72 22.89
N PRO A 239 -4.12 -5.99 23.19
CA PRO A 239 -4.77 -7.14 22.55
C PRO A 239 -6.28 -7.17 22.76
N TRP A 240 -6.79 -6.57 23.84
CA TRP A 240 -8.23 -6.45 24.10
C TRP A 240 -8.97 -5.62 23.04
N LYS A 241 -8.29 -4.70 22.34
CA LYS A 241 -8.91 -3.96 21.22
C LYS A 241 -9.22 -4.91 20.05
N VAL A 242 -8.28 -5.80 19.72
CA VAL A 242 -8.48 -6.83 18.68
C VAL A 242 -9.57 -7.81 19.10
N ALA A 243 -9.57 -8.23 20.37
CA ALA A 243 -10.65 -9.08 20.90
C ALA A 243 -12.02 -8.40 20.82
N ALA A 244 -12.10 -7.10 21.15
CA ALA A 244 -13.34 -6.34 21.02
C ALA A 244 -13.81 -6.25 19.57
N LEU A 245 -12.91 -6.07 18.60
CA LEU A 245 -13.23 -6.08 17.17
C LEU A 245 -13.70 -7.46 16.69
N ALA A 246 -13.05 -8.53 17.13
CA ALA A 246 -13.47 -9.89 16.78
C ALA A 246 -14.89 -10.21 17.28
N LEU A 247 -15.29 -9.66 18.44
CA LEU A 247 -16.61 -9.85 19.03
C LEU A 247 -17.68 -8.91 18.47
N LYS A 248 -17.35 -7.63 18.27
CA LYS A 248 -18.33 -6.57 17.95
C LYS A 248 -18.30 -6.14 16.48
N GLY A 249 -17.28 -6.51 15.73
CA GLY A 249 -17.02 -6.00 14.39
C GLY A 249 -16.50 -4.56 14.40
N ILE A 250 -16.28 -4.02 13.20
CA ILE A 250 -15.88 -2.62 12.99
C ILE A 250 -17.12 -1.73 13.15
N LYS A 251 -17.00 -0.68 13.96
CA LYS A 251 -18.09 0.29 14.16
C LYS A 251 -18.26 1.18 12.92
N THR A 252 -19.46 1.26 12.37
CA THR A 252 -19.76 2.01 11.11
C THR A 252 -20.75 3.17 11.29
N ASP A 253 -21.35 3.32 12.46
CA ASP A 253 -22.28 4.39 12.85
C ASP A 253 -21.80 5.20 14.09
N GLY A 254 -22.37 6.38 14.32
CA GLY A 254 -21.99 7.27 15.44
C GLY A 254 -20.67 8.04 15.27
N ALA A 255 -20.25 8.73 16.34
CA ALA A 255 -19.07 9.60 16.31
C ALA A 255 -17.76 8.85 16.05
N MET A 256 -16.93 9.42 15.15
CA MET A 256 -15.55 9.00 14.88
C MET A 256 -14.58 9.50 15.96
N ALA A 257 -13.42 8.87 16.06
CA ALA A 257 -12.33 9.36 16.91
C ALA A 257 -11.83 10.73 16.42
N LYS A 258 -11.45 11.60 17.35
CA LYS A 258 -10.88 12.92 17.04
C LYS A 258 -9.58 12.75 16.27
N ASP A 259 -9.46 13.41 15.13
CA ASP A 259 -8.27 13.30 14.29
C ASP A 259 -7.10 14.16 14.80
N ILE A 260 -5.92 13.92 14.22
CA ILE A 260 -4.71 14.69 14.51
C ILE A 260 -4.89 16.13 13.96
N PRO A 261 -4.67 17.17 14.78
CA PRO A 261 -4.70 18.55 14.31
C PRO A 261 -3.64 18.82 13.24
N LEU A 262 -3.99 19.63 12.23
CA LEU A 262 -3.12 19.96 11.10
C LEU A 262 -2.48 21.35 11.20
N ASP A 263 -2.86 22.14 12.21
CA ASP A 263 -2.48 23.55 12.38
C ASP A 263 -0.98 23.78 12.57
N LYS A 264 -0.23 22.73 12.91
CA LYS A 264 1.23 22.78 13.15
C LYS A 264 2.04 22.08 12.08
N ALA A 265 1.41 21.63 10.99
CA ALA A 265 2.12 20.95 9.92
C ALA A 265 3.10 21.92 9.24
N ARG A 266 4.33 21.45 9.00
CA ARG A 266 5.30 22.21 8.20
C ARG A 266 4.87 22.25 6.74
N LYS A 267 5.31 23.28 6.02
CA LYS A 267 4.99 23.49 4.61
C LYS A 267 5.55 22.42 3.67
N ALA A 268 4.81 22.10 2.61
CA ALA A 268 5.24 21.20 1.54
C ALA A 268 6.53 21.68 0.84
N GLU A 269 7.49 20.79 0.64
CA GLU A 269 8.75 21.04 -0.07
C GLU A 269 8.80 20.23 -1.37
N TYR A 270 8.77 20.88 -2.53
CA TYR A 270 8.71 20.22 -3.84
C TYR A 270 10.11 19.98 -4.41
N VAL A 271 10.79 18.93 -3.92
CA VAL A 271 12.21 18.65 -4.21
C VAL A 271 12.44 17.49 -5.20
N PHE A 272 11.38 16.89 -5.73
CA PHE A 272 11.50 15.67 -6.53
C PHE A 272 12.33 15.86 -7.81
N SER A 273 12.00 16.88 -8.62
CA SER A 273 12.69 17.14 -9.89
C SER A 273 14.19 17.36 -9.70
N THR A 274 14.55 18.16 -8.69
CA THR A 274 15.94 18.43 -8.31
C THR A 274 16.71 17.15 -7.95
N HIS A 275 16.08 16.23 -7.23
CA HIS A 275 16.71 14.94 -6.88
C HIS A 275 16.93 14.05 -8.09
N VAL A 276 15.95 13.98 -9.00
CA VAL A 276 16.06 13.19 -10.23
C VAL A 276 17.14 13.77 -11.13
N GLU A 277 17.14 15.07 -11.39
CA GLU A 277 18.14 15.74 -12.22
C GLU A 277 19.56 15.52 -11.69
N LYS A 278 19.76 15.71 -10.38
CA LYS A 278 21.04 15.46 -9.73
C LYS A 278 21.48 14.00 -9.87
N LYS A 279 20.56 13.04 -9.69
CA LYS A 279 20.89 11.62 -9.83
C LYS A 279 21.20 11.22 -11.27
N MET A 280 20.46 11.76 -12.24
CA MET A 280 20.75 11.53 -13.66
C MET A 280 22.12 12.08 -14.03
N ALA A 281 22.47 13.28 -13.54
CA ALA A 281 23.81 13.85 -13.72
C ALA A 281 24.92 12.97 -13.12
N GLU A 282 24.73 12.46 -11.89
CA GLU A 282 25.67 11.52 -11.26
C GLU A 282 25.83 10.22 -12.07
N ILE A 283 24.73 9.65 -12.58
CA ILE A 283 24.76 8.43 -13.40
C ILE A 283 25.50 8.69 -14.71
N HIS A 284 25.23 9.81 -15.38
CA HIS A 284 25.89 10.18 -16.63
C HIS A 284 27.39 10.40 -16.43
N ALA A 285 27.78 11.09 -15.34
CA ALA A 285 29.18 11.30 -15.01
C ALA A 285 29.92 9.97 -14.78
N LYS A 286 29.34 9.06 -13.99
CA LYS A 286 29.93 7.71 -13.78
C LYS A 286 30.03 6.89 -15.06
N LYS A 287 29.03 7.01 -15.94
CA LYS A 287 29.06 6.32 -17.23
C LYS A 287 30.18 6.87 -18.13
N ALA A 288 30.36 8.18 -18.17
CA ALA A 288 31.44 8.82 -18.92
C ALA A 288 32.82 8.42 -18.38
N GLU A 289 32.99 8.38 -17.06
CA GLU A 289 34.21 7.93 -16.40
C GLU A 289 34.53 6.46 -16.72
N ALA A 290 33.54 5.57 -16.61
CA ALA A 290 33.70 4.16 -16.96
C ALA A 290 34.03 3.94 -18.45
N GLN A 291 33.48 4.77 -19.34
CA GLN A 291 33.79 4.74 -20.77
C GLN A 291 35.20 5.25 -21.07
N ALA A 292 35.67 6.27 -20.36
CA ALA A 292 37.03 6.77 -20.50
C ALA A 292 38.06 5.71 -20.03
N ILE A 293 37.83 5.07 -18.88
CA ILE A 293 38.69 3.99 -18.37
C ILE A 293 38.71 2.78 -19.32
N ALA A 294 37.59 2.46 -19.97
CA ALA A 294 37.52 1.34 -20.92
C ALA A 294 38.15 1.66 -22.30
N ALA A 295 38.48 2.93 -22.57
CA ALA A 295 39.10 3.39 -23.80
C ALA A 295 40.64 3.53 -23.67
N GLU A 296 41.18 3.41 -22.45
CA GLU A 296 42.61 3.28 -22.13
C GLU A 296 43.05 1.81 -22.08
#